data_AF-A0A563EL47-F1
#
_entry.id   AF-A0A563EL47-F1
#
_cell.length_a   1.000
_cell.length_b   1.000
_cell.length_c   1.000
_cell.angle_alpha   90.00
_cell.angle_beta   90.00
_cell.angle_gamma   90.00
#
_symmetry.space_group_name_H-M   'P 1'
#
loop_
_entity.id
_entity.type
_entity.pdbx_description
1 polymer ?
#
loop_
_entity_poly.entity_id
_entity_poly.type
_entity_poly.pdbx_seq_one_letter_code
_entity_poly.pdbx_strand_id
1 'polypeptide(L)' 'MSEEVADYTAPQLLTTNIVDSAAEAIEAVQAADVLGLGVKLYNRLVPDSEDSDTLEEEWVIEIFTSAPAVDPDEDED' A
#
# COMPACT_ATOMS: atom_id res chain seq x y z
N MET A 1 6.74 -31.40 2.19
CA MET A 1 5.52 -30.78 1.61
C MET A 1 5.46 -29.35 2.11
N SER A 2 6.41 -28.48 1.73
CA SER A 2 6.69 -27.29 2.56
C SER A 2 6.92 -25.98 1.81
N GLU A 3 7.26 -25.99 0.51
CA GLU A 3 7.47 -24.75 -0.25
C GLU A 3 6.20 -24.31 -1.02
N GLU A 4 5.48 -25.25 -1.64
CA GLU A 4 4.29 -24.99 -2.47
C GLU A 4 3.09 -24.41 -1.68
N VAL A 5 2.99 -24.71 -0.38
CA VAL A 5 1.89 -24.23 0.46
C VAL A 5 2.15 -22.79 0.95
N ALA A 6 3.41 -22.37 1.06
CA ALA A 6 3.77 -21.05 1.55
C ALA A 6 3.39 -19.95 0.53
N ASP A 7 3.63 -20.18 -0.76
CA ASP A 7 3.23 -19.30 -1.87
C ASP A 7 1.71 -19.07 -1.95
N TYR A 8 0.91 -20.08 -1.56
CA TYR A 8 -0.56 -19.97 -1.55
C TYR A 8 -1.12 -19.18 -0.36
N THR A 9 -0.30 -18.95 0.67
CA THR A 9 -0.71 -18.23 1.89
C THR A 9 -0.17 -16.81 1.97
N ALA A 10 0.78 -16.44 1.11
CA ALA A 10 1.30 -15.08 1.06
C ALA A 10 0.25 -14.13 0.44
N PRO A 11 0.01 -12.96 1.05
CA PRO A 11 -0.88 -11.95 0.48
C PRO A 11 -0.37 -11.51 -0.89
N GLN A 12 -1.24 -11.55 -1.88
CA GLN A 12 -0.91 -11.22 -3.27
C GLN A 12 -1.35 -9.79 -3.58
N LEU A 13 -0.45 -8.99 -4.15
CA LEU A 13 -0.77 -7.65 -4.61
C LEU A 13 -1.79 -7.72 -5.77
N LEU A 14 -2.93 -7.07 -5.58
CA LEU A 14 -4.00 -6.97 -6.55
C LEU A 14 -3.88 -5.72 -7.41
N THR A 15 -3.63 -4.57 -6.79
CA THR A 15 -3.52 -3.29 -7.47
C THR A 15 -2.76 -2.27 -6.63
N THR A 16 -2.19 -1.28 -7.30
CA THR A 16 -1.56 -0.11 -6.69
C THR A 16 -2.32 1.13 -7.15
N ASN A 17 -2.81 1.93 -6.20
CA ASN A 17 -3.44 3.22 -6.47
C ASN A 17 -2.52 4.33 -5.98
N ILE A 18 -2.44 5.41 -6.74
CA ILE A 18 -1.71 6.62 -6.36
C ILE A 18 -2.73 7.73 -6.33
N VAL A 19 -2.81 8.44 -5.21
CA VAL A 19 -3.74 9.55 -5.01
C VAL A 19 -2.98 10.73 -4.42
N ASP A 20 -3.42 11.93 -4.78
CA ASP A 20 -2.84 13.21 -4.39
C ASP A 20 -3.39 13.76 -3.07
N SER A 21 -4.34 13.05 -2.45
CA SER A 21 -4.94 13.47 -1.18
C SER A 21 -5.04 12.36 -0.13
N ALA A 22 -4.77 12.73 1.13
CA ALA A 22 -4.96 11.83 2.26
C ALA A 22 -6.42 11.41 2.43
N ALA A 23 -7.38 12.26 2.03
CA ALA A 23 -8.80 11.94 2.10
C ALA A 23 -9.17 10.77 1.19
N GLU A 24 -8.72 10.80 -0.07
CA GLU A 24 -8.95 9.70 -1.02
C GLU A 24 -8.24 8.42 -0.60
N ALA A 25 -7.04 8.54 -0.01
CA ALA A 25 -6.33 7.39 0.53
C ALA A 25 -7.11 6.71 1.66
N ILE A 26 -7.73 7.50 2.56
CA ILE A 26 -8.59 6.99 3.64
C ILE A 26 -9.83 6.30 3.06
N GLU A 27 -10.46 6.88 2.04
CA GLU A 27 -11.63 6.25 1.39
C GLU A 27 -11.27 4.90 0.75
N ALA A 28 -10.11 4.81 0.09
CA ALA A 28 -9.61 3.56 -0.48
C ALA A 28 -9.35 2.49 0.60
N VAL A 29 -8.78 2.87 1.74
CA VAL A 29 -8.55 1.97 2.88
C VAL A 29 -9.88 1.49 3.46
N GLN A 30 -10.86 2.37 3.65
CA GLN A 30 -12.18 1.99 4.13
C GLN A 30 -12.90 1.03 3.17
N ALA A 31 -12.78 1.26 1.87
CA ALA A 31 -13.34 0.34 0.87
C ALA A 31 -12.68 -1.04 0.93
N ALA A 32 -11.35 -1.10 1.10
CA ALA A 32 -10.63 -2.36 1.24
C ALA A 32 -11.03 -3.13 2.51
N ASP A 33 -11.25 -2.45 3.64
CA ASP A 33 -11.77 -3.05 4.88
C ASP A 33 -13.14 -3.70 4.68
N VAL A 34 -14.08 -2.99 4.03
CA VAL A 34 -15.41 -3.53 3.71
C VAL A 34 -15.33 -4.79 2.85
N LEU A 35 -14.33 -4.89 1.97
CA LEU A 35 -14.09 -6.02 1.09
C LEU A 35 -13.23 -7.12 1.72
N GLY A 36 -12.71 -6.92 2.93
CA GLY A 36 -11.81 -7.86 3.60
C GLY A 36 -10.45 -8.02 2.93
N LEU A 37 -9.97 -6.97 2.25
CA LEU A 37 -8.68 -6.95 1.56
C LEU A 37 -7.57 -6.42 2.47
N GLY A 38 -6.33 -6.82 2.20
CA GLY A 38 -5.17 -6.21 2.85
C GLY A 38 -4.77 -4.91 2.21
N VAL A 39 -4.18 -4.00 2.99
CA VAL A 39 -3.65 -2.74 2.46
C VAL A 39 -2.27 -2.46 3.05
N LYS A 40 -1.36 -1.99 2.20
CA LYS A 40 -0.16 -1.27 2.60
C LYS A 40 -0.28 0.16 2.09
N LEU A 41 -0.18 1.12 3.01
CA LEU A 41 -0.29 2.55 2.72
C LEU A 41 1.02 3.22 3.09
N TYR A 42 1.57 4.00 2.17
CA TYR A 42 2.73 4.85 2.44
C TYR A 42 2.66 6.12 1.62
N ASN A 43 3.43 7.11 2.05
CA ASN A 43 3.55 8.38 1.36
C ASN A 43 4.91 8.50 0.68
N ARG A 44 4.98 9.19 -0.46
CA ARG A 44 6.23 9.62 -1.08
C ARG A 44 6.12 11.07 -1.53
N LEU A 45 7.24 11.77 -1.49
CA LEU A 45 7.38 13.10 -2.07
C LEU A 45 7.93 12.97 -3.49
N VAL A 46 7.25 13.56 -4.47
CA VAL A 46 7.72 13.61 -5.86
C VAL A 46 7.82 15.05 -6.34
N PRO A 47 8.67 15.35 -7.33
CA PRO A 47 8.72 16.68 -7.93
C PRO A 47 7.37 17.08 -8.49
N ASP A 48 6.95 18.30 -8.20
CA ASP A 48 5.71 18.84 -8.74
C ASP A 48 5.76 18.95 -10.27
N SER A 49 4.66 18.56 -10.91
CA SER A 49 4.55 18.51 -12.36
C SER A 49 4.56 19.88 -13.04
N GLU A 50 4.16 20.94 -12.33
CA GLU A 50 4.12 22.32 -12.82
C GLU A 50 5.38 23.10 -12.41
N ASP A 51 5.95 22.82 -11.24
CA ASP A 51 7.11 23.54 -10.69
C ASP A 51 8.14 22.59 -10.06
N SER A 52 9.14 22.17 -10.85
CA SER A 52 10.14 21.16 -10.46
C SER A 52 11.05 21.53 -9.28
N ASP A 53 10.96 22.78 -8.78
CA ASP A 53 11.65 23.25 -7.57
C ASP A 53 10.84 22.95 -6.29
N THR A 54 9.63 22.41 -6.43
CA THR A 54 8.72 22.05 -5.35
C THR A 54 8.41 20.55 -5.35
N LEU A 55 7.96 20.05 -4.20
CA LEU A 55 7.59 18.64 -4.01
C LEU A 55 6.09 18.55 -3.69
N GLU A 56 5.42 17.60 -4.33
CA GLU A 56 4.04 17.21 -4.05
C GLU A 56 4.00 15.88 -3.27
N GLU A 57 2.98 15.77 -2.42
CA GLU A 57 2.74 14.61 -1.57
C GLU A 57 1.87 13.58 -2.32
N GLU A 58 2.40 12.39 -2.58
CA GLU A 58 1.65 11.29 -3.20
C GLU A 58 1.42 10.13 -2.21
N TRP A 59 0.17 9.72 -2.09
CA TRP A 59 -0.23 8.57 -1.30
C TRP A 59 -0.29 7.32 -2.17
N VAL A 60 0.51 6.32 -1.82
CA VAL A 60 0.55 5.03 -2.51
C VAL A 60 -0.20 3.98 -1.69
N ILE A 61 -1.21 3.38 -2.30
CA ILE A 61 -2.09 2.38 -1.69
C ILE A 61 -1.93 1.07 -2.46
N GLU A 62 -1.30 0.09 -1.82
CA GLU A 62 -1.16 -1.26 -2.35
C GLU A 62 -2.23 -2.16 -1.72
N ILE A 63 -3.11 -2.72 -2.57
CA ILE A 63 -4.21 -3.58 -2.13
C ILE A 63 -3.83 -5.04 -2.35
N PHE A 64 -3.98 -5.85 -1.31
CA PHE A 64 -3.62 -7.26 -1.30
C PHE A 64 -4.85 -8.15 -1.11
N THR A 65 -4.73 -9.43 -1.48
CA THR A 65 -5.78 -10.45 -1.24
C THR A 65 -6.09 -10.66 0.25
N SER A 66 -5.15 -10.38 1.14
CA SER A 66 -5.28 -10.43 2.60
C SER A 66 -4.25 -9.49 3.22
N ALA A 67 -4.35 -9.21 4.54
CA ALA A 67 -3.43 -8.32 5.23
C ALA A 67 -1.97 -8.77 5.04
N PRO A 68 -1.06 -7.90 4.55
CA PRO A 68 0.36 -8.22 4.50
C PRO A 68 0.89 -8.54 5.90
N ALA A 69 1.71 -9.59 6.01
CA ALA A 69 2.45 -9.84 7.23
C ALA A 69 3.45 -8.69 7.40
N VAL A 70 3.32 -7.93 8.48
CA VAL A 70 4.33 -6.96 8.91
C VAL A 70 5.29 -7.75 9.79
N ASP A 71 6.54 -7.92 9.35
CA ASP A 71 7.57 -8.50 10.19
C ASP A 71 7.98 -7.44 11.22
N PRO A 72 7.66 -7.61 12.51
CA PRO A 72 7.88 -6.57 13.51
C PRO A 72 9.37 -6.28 13.77
N ASP A 73 10.26 -7.10 13.21
CA ASP A 73 11.72 -6.98 13.30
C ASP A 73 12.34 -6.27 12.06
N GLU A 74 11.56 -5.92 11.02
CA GLU A 74 12.05 -5.15 9.85
C GLU A 74 12.20 -3.63 10.11
N ASP A 75 11.69 -3.12 11.25
CA ASP A 75 11.73 -1.70 11.63
C ASP A 75 12.94 -1.32 12.54
N GLU A 76 13.88 -2.24 12.79
CA GLU A 76 15.10 -2.01 13.59
C GLU A 76 16.37 -1.77 12.72
N ASP A 77 16.46 -0.65 12.00
CA ASP A 77 17.74 -0.14 11.43
C ASP A 77 17.85 1.40 11.46
#